data_AF-A0A939T282-F1
#
_entry.id   AF-A0A939T282-F1
#
_cell.length_a   1.000
_cell.length_b   1.000
_cell.length_c   1.000
_cell.angle_alpha   90.00
_cell.angle_beta   90.00
_cell.angle_gamma   90.00
#
_symmetry.space_group_name_H-M   'P 1'
#
loop_
_entity.id
_entity.type
_entity.pdbx_description
1 polymer ?
#
loop_
_entity_poly.entity_id
_entity_poly.type
_entity_poly.pdbx_seq_one_letter_code
_entity_poly.pdbx_strand_id
1 'polypeptide(L)'
;MLTQGEATTVVALLEGLAAHHPEDALSSAALRVAAALRERTGWEVDPESGRFPGIDPGSEPEAGVLTAAAVRREDGDARDLAAEERDRAAEQRDAHAETRDAQASEVARLTDEAGERAFELLRLAELRDEAAADSDSDSDERQARNGRQDRESNAEDRAALREFLAATRGERAATRQDRDAGTRDRAAAARDRDAAEQDREYAQADLDQGVIDIEELTARLRRAKERGAQVIAQSEQRIRQAEEVIARSLHRVRSADPDQR
;
A
#
# COMPACT_ATOMS: atom_id res chain seq x y z
N MET A 1 -14.66 21.61 -5.94
CA MET A 1 -14.65 23.03 -5.51
C MET A 1 -13.73 23.13 -4.32
N LEU A 2 -12.80 24.08 -4.30
CA LEU A 2 -11.91 24.26 -3.14
C LEU A 2 -12.73 24.71 -1.93
N THR A 3 -12.45 24.14 -0.77
CA THR A 3 -13.00 24.62 0.50
C THR A 3 -12.37 25.97 0.87
N GLN A 4 -12.98 26.71 1.79
CA GLN A 4 -12.48 28.02 2.21
C GLN A 4 -11.06 27.93 2.83
N GLY A 5 -10.78 26.86 3.58
CA GLY A 5 -9.45 26.60 4.12
C GLY A 5 -8.41 26.34 3.02
N GLU A 6 -8.75 25.48 2.05
CA GLU A 6 -7.89 25.18 0.92
C GLU A 6 -7.60 26.41 0.06
N ALA A 7 -8.60 27.24 -0.23
CA ALA A 7 -8.43 28.48 -0.98
C ALA A 7 -7.47 29.46 -0.26
N THR A 8 -7.52 29.49 1.08
CA THR A 8 -6.65 30.34 1.90
C THR A 8 -5.19 29.87 1.86
N THR A 9 -4.97 28.56 2.00
CA THR A 9 -3.64 27.96 1.91
C THR A 9 -3.01 28.19 0.52
N VAL A 10 -3.81 28.05 -0.54
CA VAL A 10 -3.36 28.30 -1.92
C VAL A 10 -2.98 29.77 -2.13
N VAL A 11 -3.77 30.72 -1.61
CA VAL A 11 -3.43 32.15 -1.68
C VAL A 11 -2.11 32.46 -0.95
N ALA A 12 -1.92 31.94 0.27
CA ALA A 12 -0.70 32.17 1.04
C ALA A 12 0.55 31.58 0.35
N LEU A 13 0.42 30.40 -0.26
CA LEU A 13 1.50 29.79 -1.04
C LEU A 13 1.86 30.60 -2.28
N LEU A 14 0.86 31.10 -3.02
CA LEU A 14 1.09 31.92 -4.22
C LEU A 14 1.78 33.25 -3.90
N GLU A 15 1.41 33.88 -2.79
CA GLU A 15 2.05 35.12 -2.34
C GLU A 15 3.46 34.89 -1.79
N GLY A 16 3.66 33.80 -1.03
CA GLY A 16 4.99 33.39 -0.57
C GLY A 16 5.94 33.11 -1.74
N LEU A 17 5.45 32.41 -2.77
CA LEU A 17 6.20 32.15 -4.00
C LEU A 17 6.59 33.46 -4.71
N ALA A 18 5.64 34.39 -4.85
CA ALA A 18 5.88 35.68 -5.50
C ALA A 18 6.87 36.57 -4.72
N ALA A 19 6.84 36.51 -3.39
CA ALA A 19 7.77 37.25 -2.53
C ALA A 19 9.21 36.72 -2.59
N HIS A 20 9.39 35.41 -2.78
CA HIS A 20 10.72 34.80 -2.93
C HIS A 20 11.33 34.98 -4.32
N HIS A 21 10.50 35.23 -5.34
CA HIS A 21 10.93 35.36 -6.74
C HIS A 21 10.36 36.62 -7.43
N PRO A 22 10.65 37.83 -6.92
CA PRO A 22 9.97 39.06 -7.36
C PRO A 22 10.20 39.44 -8.83
N GLU A 23 11.29 38.96 -9.45
CA GLU A 23 11.64 39.26 -10.85
C GLU A 23 11.11 38.22 -11.85
N ASP A 24 10.50 37.13 -11.38
CA ASP A 24 9.94 36.11 -12.25
C ASP A 24 8.60 36.57 -12.86
N ALA A 25 8.43 36.36 -14.17
CA ALA A 25 7.18 36.64 -14.86
C ALA A 25 5.99 35.89 -14.21
N LEU A 26 6.26 34.72 -13.61
CA LEU A 26 5.29 33.90 -12.90
C LEU A 26 4.78 34.52 -11.60
N SER A 27 5.57 35.38 -10.94
CA SER A 27 5.17 36.03 -9.68
C SER A 27 4.01 36.99 -9.88
N SER A 28 4.00 37.71 -11.01
CA SER A 28 2.89 38.60 -11.36
C SER A 28 1.62 37.83 -11.76
N ALA A 29 1.74 36.58 -12.23
CA ALA A 29 0.60 35.70 -12.49
C ALA A 29 0.07 35.07 -11.18
N ALA A 30 0.97 34.63 -10.30
CA ALA A 30 0.64 34.09 -8.98
C ALA A 30 -0.14 35.11 -8.14
N LEU A 31 0.31 36.37 -8.11
CA LEU A 31 -0.40 37.46 -7.42
C LEU A 31 -1.78 37.75 -8.02
N ARG A 32 -1.95 37.64 -9.34
CA ARG A 32 -3.25 37.81 -10.00
C ARG A 32 -4.23 36.69 -9.66
N VAL A 33 -3.75 35.44 -9.61
CA VAL A 33 -4.57 34.29 -9.20
C VAL A 33 -4.93 34.38 -7.72
N ALA A 34 -3.99 34.79 -6.86
CA ALA A 34 -4.24 35.03 -5.45
C ALA A 34 -5.31 36.12 -5.23
N ALA A 35 -5.24 37.22 -5.97
CA ALA A 35 -6.23 38.30 -5.93
C ALA A 35 -7.63 37.83 -6.39
N ALA A 36 -7.71 37.10 -7.51
CA ALA A 36 -8.98 36.57 -8.00
C ALA A 36 -9.61 35.56 -7.01
N LEU A 37 -8.78 34.78 -6.31
CA LEU A 37 -9.25 33.88 -5.27
C LEU A 37 -9.80 34.64 -4.05
N ARG A 38 -9.16 35.73 -3.62
CA ARG A 38 -9.66 36.60 -2.54
C ARG A 38 -10.99 37.27 -2.87
N GLU A 39 -11.12 37.78 -4.09
CA GLU A 39 -12.36 38.40 -4.57
C GLU A 39 -13.49 37.38 -4.58
N ARG A 40 -13.21 36.15 -5.04
CA ARG A 40 -14.21 35.07 -5.08
C ARG A 40 -14.61 34.57 -3.70
N THR A 41 -13.73 34.64 -2.71
CA THR A 41 -14.03 34.21 -1.33
C THR A 41 -14.59 35.34 -0.45
N GLY A 42 -14.70 36.57 -0.97
CA GLY A 42 -15.27 37.72 -0.24
C GLY A 42 -14.39 38.22 0.90
N TRP A 43 -13.07 38.08 0.78
CA TRP A 43 -12.13 38.36 1.87
C TRP A 43 -11.62 39.82 1.80
N GLU A 44 -12.27 40.72 2.54
CA GLU A 44 -11.72 42.05 2.87
C GLU A 44 -10.71 41.90 4.02
N VAL A 45 -9.44 42.15 3.71
CA VAL A 45 -8.39 42.30 4.73
C VAL A 45 -8.58 43.66 5.37
N ASP A 46 -8.95 43.72 6.64
CA ASP A 46 -8.93 44.95 7.42
C ASP A 46 -7.46 45.42 7.56
N PRO A 47 -7.06 46.49 6.83
CA PRO A 47 -5.67 46.89 6.72
C PRO A 47 -5.12 47.49 8.02
N GLU A 48 -5.98 47.83 8.99
CA GLU A 48 -5.55 48.36 10.29
C GLU A 48 -5.24 47.25 11.30
N SER A 49 -5.82 46.06 11.13
CA SER A 49 -5.71 45.00 12.13
C SER A 49 -4.36 44.26 12.09
N GLY A 50 -3.66 44.25 10.93
CA GLY A 50 -2.40 43.53 10.73
C GLY A 50 -2.42 42.05 11.15
N ARG A 51 -3.60 41.50 11.47
CA ARG A 51 -3.80 40.19 12.06
C ARG A 51 -4.47 39.32 11.02
N PHE A 52 -3.69 38.39 10.50
CA PHE A 52 -4.22 37.24 9.77
C PHE A 52 -5.17 36.47 10.71
N PRO A 53 -6.47 36.32 10.37
CA PRO A 53 -7.34 35.40 11.06
C PRO A 53 -6.93 33.98 10.65
N GLY A 54 -6.16 33.31 11.51
CA GLY A 54 -5.79 31.90 11.33
C GLY A 54 -4.36 31.54 11.72
N ILE A 55 -3.47 32.51 11.93
CA ILE A 55 -2.15 32.28 12.50
C ILE A 55 -2.08 33.07 13.80
N ASP A 56 -2.49 32.42 14.88
CA ASP A 56 -2.23 32.93 16.21
C ASP A 56 -0.73 32.66 16.48
N PRO A 57 0.15 33.67 16.59
CA PRO A 57 1.57 33.44 16.88
C PRO A 57 1.82 32.83 18.27
N GLY A 58 0.75 32.53 19.03
CA GLY A 58 0.76 31.76 20.27
C GLY A 58 0.06 30.39 20.19
N SER A 59 -0.48 29.95 19.04
CA SER A 59 -0.94 28.56 18.93
C SER A 59 0.28 27.65 18.88
N GLU A 60 0.47 26.89 19.95
CA GLU A 60 1.70 26.18 20.26
C GLU A 60 2.12 25.27 19.09
N PRO A 61 3.30 25.47 18.49
CA PRO A 61 3.83 24.56 17.46
C PRO A 61 4.00 23.12 18.00
N GLU A 62 3.99 22.96 19.33
CA GLU A 62 4.06 21.68 20.03
C GLU A 62 2.79 20.84 19.84
N ALA A 63 1.61 21.47 19.81
CA ALA A 63 0.35 20.77 19.57
C ALA A 63 0.28 20.20 18.14
N GLY A 64 0.80 20.96 17.16
CA GLY A 64 0.84 20.56 15.74
C GLY A 64 1.80 19.40 15.46
N VAL A 65 2.96 19.35 16.12
CA VAL A 65 3.93 18.27 15.93
C VAL A 65 3.50 16.99 16.66
N LEU A 66 2.89 17.10 17.84
CA LEU A 66 2.30 15.94 18.52
C LEU A 66 1.11 15.36 17.75
N THR A 67 0.28 16.21 17.12
CA THR A 67 -0.77 15.72 16.21
C THR A 67 -0.19 15.10 14.94
N ALA A 68 0.85 15.68 14.35
CA ALA A 68 1.50 15.10 13.17
C ALA A 68 2.17 13.73 13.45
N ALA A 69 2.77 13.56 14.64
CA ALA A 69 3.34 12.28 15.05
C ALA A 69 2.25 11.23 15.35
N ALA A 70 1.13 11.65 15.93
CA ALA A 70 -0.02 10.78 16.16
C ALA A 70 -0.65 10.31 14.83
N VAL A 71 -0.84 11.23 13.88
CA VAL A 71 -1.37 10.91 12.54
C VAL A 71 -0.45 9.93 11.81
N ARG A 72 0.87 10.14 11.84
CA ARG A 72 1.82 9.18 11.23
C ARG A 72 1.80 7.80 11.85
N ARG A 73 1.61 7.71 13.17
CA ARG A 73 1.44 6.42 13.83
C ARG A 73 0.17 5.72 13.36
N GLU A 74 -0.94 6.46 13.28
CA GLU A 74 -2.21 5.92 12.77
C GLU A 74 -2.08 5.47 11.30
N ASP A 75 -1.38 6.24 10.46
CA ASP A 75 -1.07 5.86 9.08
C ASP A 75 -0.17 4.61 9.01
N GLY A 76 0.82 4.51 9.89
CA GLY A 76 1.68 3.33 10.03
C GLY A 76 0.89 2.08 10.43
N ASP A 77 0.05 2.19 11.46
CA ASP A 77 -0.82 1.10 11.93
C ASP A 77 -1.79 0.66 10.81
N ALA A 78 -2.32 1.60 10.03
CA ALA A 78 -3.19 1.30 8.89
C ALA A 78 -2.45 0.56 7.76
N ARG A 79 -1.17 0.90 7.50
CA ARG A 79 -0.33 0.19 6.53
C ARG A 79 0.05 -1.21 7.00
N ASP A 80 0.37 -1.38 8.28
CA ASP A 80 0.63 -2.70 8.86
C ASP A 80 -0.59 -3.61 8.77
N LEU A 81 -1.79 -3.09 9.06
CA LEU A 81 -3.05 -3.82 8.86
C LEU A 81 -3.25 -4.22 7.39
N ALA A 82 -2.99 -3.31 6.45
CA ALA A 82 -3.07 -3.60 5.02
C ALA A 82 -2.05 -4.67 4.59
N ALA A 83 -0.85 -4.66 5.17
CA ALA A 83 0.17 -5.68 4.94
C ALA A 83 -0.31 -7.06 5.42
N GLU A 84 -0.91 -7.14 6.61
CA GLU A 84 -1.49 -8.40 7.10
C GLU A 84 -2.64 -8.91 6.22
N GLU A 85 -3.49 -8.02 5.72
CA GLU A 85 -4.57 -8.41 4.79
C GLU A 85 -4.03 -8.98 3.49
N ARG A 86 -2.96 -8.37 2.94
CA ARG A 86 -2.29 -8.88 1.74
C ARG A 86 -1.63 -10.24 1.97
N ASP A 87 -0.99 -10.44 3.11
CA ASP A 87 -0.41 -11.75 3.46
C ASP A 87 -1.50 -12.83 3.57
N ARG A 88 -2.62 -12.53 4.24
CA ARG A 88 -3.76 -13.47 4.30
C ARG A 88 -4.32 -13.78 2.91
N ALA A 89 -4.38 -12.80 2.02
CA ALA A 89 -4.81 -13.02 0.64
C ALA A 89 -3.80 -13.88 -0.15
N ALA A 90 -2.50 -13.66 0.06
CA ALA A 90 -1.44 -14.47 -0.53
C ALA A 90 -1.51 -15.93 -0.07
N GLU A 91 -1.70 -16.17 1.23
CA GLU A 91 -1.89 -17.52 1.79
C GLU A 91 -3.10 -18.23 1.18
N GLN A 92 -4.24 -17.53 1.04
CA GLN A 92 -5.43 -18.09 0.41
C GLN A 92 -5.20 -18.47 -1.06
N ARG A 93 -4.46 -17.63 -1.80
CA ARG A 93 -4.10 -17.92 -3.21
C ARG A 93 -3.20 -19.14 -3.32
N ASP A 94 -2.19 -19.26 -2.45
CA ASP A 94 -1.29 -20.42 -2.44
C ASP A 94 -2.05 -21.71 -2.09
N ALA A 95 -2.89 -21.69 -1.07
CA ALA A 95 -3.71 -22.84 -0.71
C ALA A 95 -4.65 -23.27 -1.86
N HIS A 96 -5.21 -22.30 -2.59
CA HIS A 96 -6.02 -22.59 -3.77
C HIS A 96 -5.20 -23.19 -4.91
N ALA A 97 -4.00 -22.66 -5.15
CA ALA A 97 -3.06 -23.18 -6.15
C ALA A 97 -2.64 -24.63 -5.82
N GLU A 98 -2.32 -24.92 -4.56
CA GLU A 98 -2.00 -26.28 -4.09
C GLU A 98 -3.16 -27.25 -4.30
N THR A 99 -4.38 -26.84 -3.94
CA THR A 99 -5.58 -27.66 -4.17
C THR A 99 -5.78 -27.96 -5.65
N ARG A 100 -5.61 -26.95 -6.52
CA ARG A 100 -5.74 -27.12 -7.97
C ARG A 100 -4.65 -28.03 -8.52
N ASP A 101 -3.41 -27.87 -8.09
CA ASP A 101 -2.29 -28.72 -8.51
C ASP A 101 -2.48 -30.18 -8.09
N ALA A 102 -3.03 -30.42 -6.90
CA ALA A 102 -3.36 -31.76 -6.43
C ALA A 102 -4.47 -32.40 -7.27
N GLN A 103 -5.56 -31.67 -7.54
CA GLN A 103 -6.65 -32.12 -8.40
C GLN A 103 -6.16 -32.40 -9.83
N ALA A 104 -5.39 -31.47 -10.40
CA ALA A 104 -4.79 -31.60 -11.71
C ALA A 104 -3.88 -32.84 -11.81
N SER A 105 -3.11 -33.12 -10.75
CA SER A 105 -2.22 -34.28 -10.72
C SER A 105 -2.99 -35.60 -10.64
N GLU A 106 -4.08 -35.65 -9.87
CA GLU A 106 -4.94 -36.83 -9.81
C GLU A 106 -5.66 -37.08 -11.14
N VAL A 107 -6.21 -36.03 -11.75
CA VAL A 107 -6.84 -36.11 -13.08
C VAL A 107 -5.83 -36.58 -14.13
N ALA A 108 -4.60 -36.04 -14.13
CA ALA A 108 -3.55 -36.49 -15.04
C ALA A 108 -3.28 -37.99 -14.88
N ARG A 109 -3.11 -38.47 -13.65
CA ARG A 109 -2.85 -39.88 -13.35
C ARG A 109 -3.97 -40.78 -13.87
N LEU A 110 -5.23 -40.45 -13.55
CA LEU A 110 -6.39 -41.21 -14.01
C LEU A 110 -6.51 -41.20 -15.54
N THR A 111 -6.21 -40.07 -16.17
CA THR A 111 -6.23 -39.92 -17.63
C THR A 111 -5.14 -40.75 -18.31
N ASP A 112 -3.96 -40.83 -17.70
CA ASP A 112 -2.85 -41.65 -18.19
C ASP A 112 -3.19 -43.14 -18.09
N GLU A 113 -3.68 -43.60 -16.92
CA GLU A 113 -4.12 -44.99 -16.73
C GLU A 113 -5.24 -45.38 -17.70
N ALA A 114 -6.22 -44.51 -17.91
CA ALA A 114 -7.31 -44.78 -18.83
C ALA A 114 -6.85 -44.78 -20.30
N GLY A 115 -5.90 -43.90 -20.65
CA GLY A 115 -5.28 -43.86 -21.98
C GLY A 115 -4.48 -45.13 -22.29
N GLU A 116 -3.72 -45.64 -21.32
CA GLU A 116 -2.98 -46.91 -21.45
C GLU A 116 -3.94 -48.09 -21.68
N ARG A 117 -5.01 -48.20 -20.88
CA ARG A 117 -6.03 -49.25 -21.06
C ARG A 117 -6.71 -49.16 -22.43
N ALA A 118 -7.05 -47.95 -22.87
CA ALA A 118 -7.66 -47.76 -24.19
C ALA A 118 -6.72 -48.18 -25.32
N PHE A 119 -5.41 -47.90 -25.18
CA PHE A 119 -4.41 -48.32 -26.14
C PHE A 119 -4.24 -49.84 -26.18
N GLU A 120 -4.22 -50.51 -25.02
CA GLU A 120 -4.19 -51.98 -24.94
C GLU A 120 -5.43 -52.62 -25.58
N LEU A 121 -6.62 -52.08 -25.33
CA LEU A 121 -7.86 -52.56 -25.94
C LEU A 121 -7.86 -52.40 -27.46
N LEU A 122 -7.38 -51.26 -27.97
CA LEU A 122 -7.20 -51.05 -29.42
C LEU A 122 -6.27 -52.10 -30.02
N ARG A 123 -5.13 -52.36 -29.37
CA ARG A 123 -4.16 -53.35 -29.82
C ARG A 123 -4.74 -54.77 -29.82
N LEU A 124 -5.52 -55.13 -28.80
CA LEU A 124 -6.20 -56.44 -28.74
C LEU A 124 -7.26 -56.57 -29.84
N ALA A 125 -8.00 -55.50 -30.12
CA ALA A 125 -8.97 -55.48 -31.22
C ALA A 125 -8.29 -55.65 -32.60
N GLU A 126 -7.13 -55.01 -32.80
CA GLU A 126 -6.33 -55.18 -34.02
C GLU A 126 -5.84 -56.63 -34.19
N LEU A 127 -5.29 -57.24 -33.13
CA LEU A 127 -4.87 -58.65 -33.15
C LEU A 127 -6.04 -59.61 -33.41
N ARG A 128 -7.23 -59.31 -32.86
CA ARG A 128 -8.43 -60.11 -33.10
C ARG A 128 -8.86 -60.07 -34.56
N ASP A 129 -8.80 -58.89 -35.19
CA ASP A 129 -9.14 -58.73 -36.60
C ASP A 129 -8.15 -59.44 -37.51
N GLU A 130 -6.85 -59.39 -37.17
CA GLU A 130 -5.79 -60.08 -37.92
C GLU A 130 -5.97 -61.60 -37.85
N ALA A 131 -6.25 -62.14 -36.66
CA ALA A 131 -6.57 -63.57 -36.49
C ALA A 131 -7.87 -63.99 -37.19
N ALA A 132 -8.88 -63.12 -37.22
CA ALA A 132 -10.13 -63.38 -37.94
C ALA A 132 -9.92 -63.39 -39.46
N ALA A 133 -9.07 -62.49 -39.98
CA ALA A 133 -8.72 -62.45 -41.40
C ALA A 133 -7.98 -63.71 -41.86
N ASP A 134 -7.09 -64.26 -41.03
CA ASP A 134 -6.39 -65.52 -41.29
C ASP A 134 -7.33 -66.75 -41.26
N SER A 135 -8.39 -66.72 -40.45
CA SER A 135 -9.39 -67.79 -40.35
C SER A 135 -10.39 -67.81 -41.52
N ASP A 136 -10.60 -66.67 -42.17
CA ASP A 136 -11.56 -66.50 -43.27
C ASP A 136 -11.06 -67.03 -44.63
N SER A 137 -9.82 -67.54 -44.73
CA SER A 137 -9.31 -68.12 -45.98
C SER A 137 -9.94 -69.48 -46.35
N ASP A 138 -10.69 -70.13 -45.44
CA ASP A 138 -11.23 -71.49 -45.58
C ASP A 138 -12.77 -71.60 -45.37
N SER A 139 -13.54 -70.50 -45.47
CA SER A 139 -14.88 -70.42 -44.88
C SER A 139 -16.08 -70.24 -45.86
N ASP A 140 -17.23 -70.88 -45.54
CA ASP A 140 -18.48 -70.86 -46.33
C ASP A 140 -19.28 -69.52 -46.17
N GLU A 141 -20.27 -69.24 -47.03
CA GLU A 141 -21.03 -67.97 -47.09
C GLU A 141 -21.64 -67.49 -45.75
N ARG A 142 -22.04 -68.41 -44.86
CA ARG A 142 -22.54 -68.06 -43.51
C ARG A 142 -21.44 -67.47 -42.63
N GLN A 143 -20.23 -68.02 -42.74
CA GLN A 143 -19.05 -67.57 -42.03
C GLN A 143 -18.60 -66.20 -42.55
N ALA A 144 -18.68 -65.99 -43.87
CA ALA A 144 -18.41 -64.69 -44.50
C ALA A 144 -19.44 -63.57 -44.15
N ARG A 145 -20.65 -63.93 -43.70
CA ARG A 145 -21.62 -62.96 -43.13
C ARG A 145 -21.30 -62.63 -41.68
N ASN A 146 -21.02 -63.63 -40.85
CA ASN A 146 -20.64 -63.41 -39.46
C ASN A 146 -19.34 -62.60 -39.36
N GLY A 147 -18.32 -62.93 -40.15
CA GLY A 147 -17.07 -62.18 -40.21
C GLY A 147 -17.24 -60.72 -40.65
N ARG A 148 -18.24 -60.40 -41.48
CA ARG A 148 -18.59 -59.00 -41.81
C ARG A 148 -19.20 -58.27 -40.62
N GLN A 149 -20.13 -58.91 -39.92
CA GLN A 149 -20.78 -58.32 -38.75
C GLN A 149 -19.78 -58.10 -37.60
N ASP A 150 -18.85 -59.03 -37.39
CA ASP A 150 -17.78 -58.91 -36.39
C ASP A 150 -16.78 -57.79 -36.74
N ARG A 151 -16.49 -57.58 -38.04
CA ARG A 151 -15.65 -56.45 -38.50
C ARG A 151 -16.33 -55.11 -38.33
N GLU A 152 -17.63 -55.01 -38.58
CA GLU A 152 -18.42 -53.80 -38.34
C GLU A 152 -18.44 -53.46 -36.85
N SER A 153 -18.75 -54.43 -35.97
CA SER A 153 -18.68 -54.23 -34.51
C SER A 153 -17.28 -53.81 -34.05
N ASN A 154 -16.22 -54.41 -34.59
CA ASN A 154 -14.84 -54.01 -34.30
C ASN A 154 -14.49 -52.59 -34.79
N ALA A 155 -15.06 -52.16 -35.92
CA ALA A 155 -14.86 -50.82 -36.43
C ALA A 155 -15.53 -49.79 -35.50
N GLU A 156 -16.72 -50.07 -35.00
CA GLU A 156 -17.43 -49.24 -34.02
C GLU A 156 -16.66 -49.14 -32.69
N ASP A 157 -16.19 -50.27 -32.14
CA ASP A 157 -15.39 -50.29 -30.91
C ASP A 157 -14.11 -49.45 -31.02
N ARG A 158 -13.41 -49.55 -32.17
CA ARG A 158 -12.22 -48.72 -32.43
C ARG A 158 -12.55 -47.25 -32.60
N ALA A 159 -13.68 -46.91 -33.23
CA ALA A 159 -14.11 -45.52 -33.35
C ALA A 159 -14.37 -44.92 -31.96
N ALA A 160 -15.07 -45.64 -31.08
CA ALA A 160 -15.30 -45.25 -29.71
C ALA A 160 -13.99 -45.09 -28.90
N LEU A 161 -13.05 -46.02 -29.04
CA LEU A 161 -11.73 -45.93 -28.38
C LEU A 161 -10.91 -44.74 -28.89
N ARG A 162 -10.98 -44.40 -30.18
CA ARG A 162 -10.32 -43.22 -30.74
C ARG A 162 -10.93 -41.92 -30.23
N GLU A 163 -12.25 -41.87 -30.12
CA GLU A 163 -12.96 -40.73 -29.52
C GLU A 163 -12.57 -40.56 -28.05
N PHE A 164 -12.52 -41.65 -27.28
CA PHE A 164 -12.04 -41.65 -25.90
C PHE A 164 -10.58 -41.14 -25.78
N LEU A 165 -9.68 -41.59 -26.66
CA LEU A 165 -8.30 -41.09 -26.69
C LEU A 165 -8.22 -39.61 -27.11
N ALA A 166 -9.15 -39.10 -27.90
CA ALA A 166 -9.25 -37.68 -28.19
C ALA A 166 -9.72 -36.89 -26.96
N ALA A 167 -10.71 -37.41 -26.23
CA ALA A 167 -11.21 -36.81 -24.98
C ALA A 167 -10.11 -36.73 -23.91
N THR A 168 -9.35 -37.80 -23.70
CA THR A 168 -8.21 -37.81 -22.76
C THR A 168 -7.10 -36.81 -23.12
N ARG A 169 -6.86 -36.55 -24.42
CA ARG A 169 -5.96 -35.44 -24.83
C ARG A 169 -6.52 -34.08 -24.47
N GLY A 170 -7.84 -33.89 -24.62
CA GLY A 170 -8.53 -32.68 -24.17
C GLY A 170 -8.39 -32.47 -22.67
N GLU A 171 -8.58 -33.52 -21.88
CA GLU A 171 -8.43 -33.49 -20.42
C GLU A 171 -7.01 -33.09 -20.00
N ARG A 172 -5.98 -33.71 -20.61
CA ARG A 172 -4.58 -33.32 -20.37
C ARG A 172 -4.29 -31.85 -20.70
N ALA A 173 -4.95 -31.28 -21.71
CA ALA A 173 -4.81 -29.87 -22.04
C ALA A 173 -5.45 -28.97 -20.97
N ALA A 174 -6.63 -29.33 -20.46
CA ALA A 174 -7.27 -28.64 -19.35
C ALA A 174 -6.40 -28.70 -18.08
N THR A 175 -5.85 -29.87 -17.75
CA THR A 175 -4.93 -30.03 -16.61
C THR A 175 -3.70 -29.11 -16.70
N ARG A 176 -3.14 -28.91 -17.90
CA ARG A 176 -2.02 -27.97 -18.09
C ARG A 176 -2.45 -26.53 -17.83
N GLN A 177 -3.62 -26.15 -18.36
CA GLN A 177 -4.18 -24.82 -18.15
C GLN A 177 -4.42 -24.53 -16.67
N ASP A 178 -4.84 -25.53 -15.90
CA ASP A 178 -5.01 -25.43 -14.45
C ASP A 178 -3.68 -25.22 -13.71
N ARG A 179 -2.62 -25.94 -14.09
CA ARG A 179 -1.26 -25.72 -13.54
C ARG A 179 -0.71 -24.34 -13.89
N ASP A 180 -0.97 -23.86 -15.10
CA ASP A 180 -0.61 -22.50 -15.51
C ASP A 180 -1.38 -21.44 -14.72
N ALA A 181 -2.65 -21.71 -14.37
CA ALA A 181 -3.42 -20.87 -13.46
C ALA A 181 -2.83 -20.90 -12.04
N GLY A 182 -2.47 -22.08 -11.51
CA GLY A 182 -1.81 -22.20 -10.20
C GLY A 182 -0.48 -21.45 -10.14
N THR A 183 0.30 -21.47 -11.21
CA THR A 183 1.56 -20.70 -11.32
C THR A 183 1.30 -19.19 -11.30
N ARG A 184 0.25 -18.72 -11.98
CA ARG A 184 -0.16 -17.31 -11.95
C ARG A 184 -0.64 -16.89 -10.56
N ASP A 185 -1.38 -17.75 -9.85
CA ASP A 185 -1.85 -17.48 -8.49
C ASP A 185 -0.68 -17.33 -7.52
N ARG A 186 0.32 -18.24 -7.58
CA ARG A 186 1.55 -18.14 -6.78
C ARG A 186 2.36 -16.87 -7.10
N ALA A 187 2.43 -16.48 -8.38
CA ALA A 187 3.10 -15.25 -8.78
C ALA A 187 2.37 -13.99 -8.27
N ALA A 188 1.03 -14.03 -8.19
CA ALA A 188 0.25 -12.95 -7.59
C ALA A 188 0.50 -12.88 -6.07
N ALA A 189 0.46 -14.03 -5.38
CA ALA A 189 0.77 -14.13 -3.96
C ALA A 189 2.16 -13.58 -3.61
N ALA A 190 3.18 -13.85 -4.44
CA ALA A 190 4.51 -13.27 -4.27
C ALA A 190 4.51 -11.74 -4.32
N ARG A 191 3.81 -11.15 -5.29
CA ARG A 191 3.70 -9.67 -5.38
C ARG A 191 2.96 -9.07 -4.19
N ASP A 192 1.96 -9.76 -3.66
CA ASP A 192 1.25 -9.28 -2.47
C ASP A 192 2.18 -9.22 -1.27
N ARG A 193 3.03 -10.24 -1.09
CA ARG A 193 4.04 -10.27 -0.02
C ARG A 193 5.07 -9.16 -0.19
N ASP A 194 5.60 -8.96 -1.39
CA ASP A 194 6.54 -7.87 -1.66
C ASP A 194 5.91 -6.51 -1.32
N ALA A 195 4.63 -6.34 -1.65
CA ALA A 195 3.91 -5.12 -1.36
C ALA A 195 3.59 -4.96 0.14
N ALA A 196 3.32 -6.06 0.85
CA ALA A 196 3.17 -6.08 2.30
C ALA A 196 4.49 -5.75 3.02
N GLU A 197 5.63 -6.23 2.51
CA GLU A 197 6.96 -5.87 3.02
C GLU A 197 7.22 -4.36 2.87
N GLN A 198 6.93 -3.78 1.70
CA GLN A 198 7.03 -2.34 1.49
C GLN A 198 6.14 -1.54 2.44
N ASP A 199 4.88 -1.98 2.65
CA ASP A 199 3.96 -1.30 3.56
C ASP A 199 4.53 -1.25 4.99
N ARG A 200 5.14 -2.34 5.47
CA ARG A 200 5.83 -2.40 6.77
C ARG A 200 7.07 -1.51 6.84
N GLU A 201 7.88 -1.48 5.79
CA GLU A 201 9.05 -0.60 5.72
C GLU A 201 8.64 0.87 5.86
N TYR A 202 7.57 1.27 5.17
CA TYR A 202 7.04 2.62 5.28
C TYR A 202 6.39 2.90 6.64
N ALA A 203 5.68 1.94 7.22
CA ALA A 203 5.14 2.08 8.58
C ALA A 203 6.26 2.29 9.61
N GLN A 204 7.36 1.53 9.49
CA GLN A 204 8.54 1.71 10.33
C GLN A 204 9.18 3.09 10.14
N ALA A 205 9.31 3.56 8.91
CA ALA A 205 9.85 4.89 8.63
C ALA A 205 9.00 6.01 9.24
N ASP A 206 7.67 5.88 9.21
CA ASP A 206 6.74 6.84 9.83
C ASP A 206 6.89 6.86 11.37
N LEU A 207 7.08 5.69 11.98
CA LEU A 207 7.38 5.57 13.41
C LEU A 207 8.70 6.24 13.78
N ASP A 208 9.77 5.95 13.03
CA ASP A 208 11.10 6.52 13.26
C ASP A 208 11.07 8.05 13.15
N GLN A 209 10.40 8.58 12.12
CA GLN A 209 10.21 10.03 11.98
C GLN A 209 9.38 10.61 13.12
N GLY A 210 8.37 9.88 13.61
CA GLY A 210 7.59 10.28 14.79
C GLY A 210 8.46 10.43 16.05
N VAL A 211 9.41 9.53 16.25
CA VAL A 211 10.37 9.61 17.37
C VAL A 211 11.26 10.84 17.24
N ILE A 212 11.84 11.08 16.05
CA ILE A 212 12.70 12.24 15.78
C ILE A 212 11.98 13.54 16.12
N ASP A 213 10.72 13.67 15.71
CA ASP A 213 9.97 14.91 15.92
C ASP A 213 9.65 15.14 17.40
N ILE A 214 9.34 14.07 18.15
CA ILE A 214 9.11 14.14 19.61
C ILE A 214 10.41 14.53 20.34
N GLU A 215 11.55 13.97 19.93
CA GLU A 215 12.85 14.33 20.50
C GLU A 215 13.20 15.78 20.21
N GLU A 216 12.94 16.27 19.00
CA GLU A 216 13.16 17.66 18.63
C GLU A 216 12.27 18.62 19.45
N LEU A 217 10.98 18.30 19.60
CA LEU A 217 10.09 19.06 20.48
C LEU A 217 10.60 19.10 21.91
N THR A 218 11.02 17.96 22.44
CA THR A 218 11.53 17.86 23.82
C THR A 218 12.78 18.73 24.00
N ALA A 219 13.67 18.74 23.01
CA ALA A 219 14.85 19.60 23.00
C ALA A 219 14.49 21.09 22.92
N ARG A 220 13.50 21.46 22.09
CA ARG A 220 13.00 22.84 21.98
C ARG A 220 12.37 23.31 23.30
N LEU A 221 11.53 22.48 23.93
CA LEU A 221 10.91 22.75 25.22
C LEU A 221 11.97 22.94 26.32
N ARG A 222 13.01 22.10 26.33
CA ARG A 222 14.14 22.25 27.26
C ARG A 222 14.87 23.57 27.08
N ARG A 223 15.21 23.96 25.84
CA ARG A 223 15.82 25.27 25.54
C ARG A 223 14.91 26.43 25.91
N ALA A 224 13.59 26.30 25.73
CA ALA A 224 12.62 27.32 26.13
C ALA A 224 12.60 27.49 27.66
N LYS A 225 12.58 26.39 28.42
CA LYS A 225 12.67 26.40 29.89
C LYS A 225 13.98 27.04 30.37
N GLU A 226 15.10 26.68 29.76
CA GLU A 226 16.42 27.26 30.10
C GLU A 226 16.45 28.78 29.83
N ARG A 227 15.92 29.24 28.69
CA ARG A 227 15.80 30.68 28.38
C ARG A 227 14.88 31.40 29.37
N GLY A 228 13.73 30.81 29.73
CA GLY A 228 12.83 31.35 30.74
C GLY A 228 13.51 31.51 32.10
N ALA A 229 14.24 30.49 32.54
CA ALA A 229 15.02 30.53 33.78
C ALA A 229 16.10 31.63 33.74
N GLN A 230 16.79 31.81 32.61
CA GLN A 230 17.77 32.89 32.43
C GLN A 230 17.13 34.27 32.52
N VAL A 231 15.97 34.48 31.89
CA VAL A 231 15.24 35.76 31.95
C VAL A 231 14.80 36.07 33.38
N ILE A 232 14.32 35.07 34.13
CA ILE A 232 13.96 35.22 35.55
C ILE A 232 15.21 35.57 36.38
N ALA A 233 16.32 34.85 36.20
CA ALA A 233 17.56 35.15 36.91
C ALA A 233 18.08 36.57 36.62
N GLN A 234 17.99 37.02 35.36
CA GLN A 234 18.37 38.38 34.97
C GLN A 234 17.43 39.43 35.57
N SER A 235 16.13 39.18 35.63
CA SER A 235 15.17 40.11 36.22
C SER A 235 15.38 40.23 37.74
N GLU A 236 15.63 39.11 38.44
CA GLU A 236 15.98 39.11 39.86
C GLU A 236 17.28 39.90 40.14
N GLN A 237 18.29 39.76 39.28
CA GLN A 237 19.53 40.53 39.43
C GLN A 237 19.28 42.04 39.25
N ARG A 238 18.46 42.42 38.26
CA ARG A 238 18.08 43.83 38.05
C ARG A 238 17.29 44.40 39.23
N ILE A 239 16.39 43.61 39.81
CA ILE A 239 15.64 43.98 41.03
C ILE A 239 16.61 44.22 42.19
N ARG A 240 17.51 43.28 42.47
CA ARG A 240 18.54 43.44 43.52
C ARG A 240 19.42 44.68 43.31
N GLN A 241 19.86 44.93 42.08
CA GLN A 241 20.63 46.13 41.76
C GLN A 241 19.84 47.42 41.99
N ALA A 242 18.55 47.44 41.62
CA ALA A 242 17.68 48.58 41.87
C ALA A 242 17.48 48.82 43.38
N GLU A 243 17.27 47.76 44.15
CA GLU A 243 17.18 47.82 45.62
C GLU A 243 18.44 48.41 46.25
N GLU A 244 19.63 48.01 45.80
CA GLU A 244 20.91 48.58 46.27
C GLU A 244 21.07 50.07 45.91
N VAL A 245 20.62 50.48 44.72
CA VAL A 245 20.63 51.90 44.32
C VAL A 245 19.69 52.71 45.20
N ILE A 246 18.47 52.21 45.43
CA ILE A 246 17.50 52.83 46.33
C ILE A 246 18.09 52.96 47.75
N ALA A 247 18.64 51.88 48.30
CA ALA A 247 19.27 51.88 49.63
C ALA A 247 20.42 52.91 49.74
N ARG A 248 21.28 52.99 48.71
CA ARG A 248 22.36 54.00 48.66
C ARG A 248 21.83 55.42 48.58
N SER A 249 20.80 55.69 47.78
CA SER A 249 20.18 57.01 47.71
C SER A 249 19.52 57.42 49.03
N LEU A 250 18.83 56.51 49.70
CA LEU A 250 18.23 56.75 51.02
C LEU A 250 19.30 57.05 52.06
N HIS A 251 20.42 56.32 52.05
CA HIS A 251 21.54 56.60 52.94
C HIS A 251 22.13 58.00 52.70
N ARG A 252 22.32 58.40 51.42
CA ARG A 252 22.81 59.75 51.09
C ARG A 252 21.88 60.85 51.57
N VAL A 253 20.57 60.71 51.33
CA VAL A 253 19.56 61.67 51.80
C VAL A 253 19.61 61.79 53.33
N ARG A 254 19.72 60.66 54.04
CA ARG A 254 19.81 60.64 55.51
C ARG A 254 21.11 61.23 56.04
N SER A 255 22.21 61.14 55.31
CA SER A 255 23.50 61.73 55.68
C SER A 255 23.65 63.22 55.31
N ALA A 256 22.83 63.70 54.37
CA ALA A 256 22.86 65.09 53.90
C ALA A 256 21.98 66.03 54.73
N ASP A 257 21.31 65.53 55.77
CA ASP A 257 20.50 66.30 56.71
C ASP A 257 21.20 66.38 58.09
N PRO A 258 22.24 67.21 58.26
CA PRO A 258 22.96 67.36 59.52
C PRO A 258 22.24 68.24 60.55
N ASP A 259 21.12 68.90 60.21
CA ASP A 259 20.44 69.90 61.06
C ASP A 259 19.35 69.33 61.99
N GLN A 260 19.31 68.02 62.23
CA GLN A 260 18.48 67.41 63.28
C GLN A 260 19.28 67.04 64.55
N ARG A 261 20.06 67.98 65.08
CA ARG A 261 20.51 67.96 66.48
C ARG A 261 20.31 69.32 67.15
#